data_AF-T0D0S4-F1
#
_entry.id   AF-T0D0S4-F1
#
_cell.length_a   1.000
_cell.length_b   1.000
_cell.length_c   1.000
_cell.angle_alpha   90.00
_cell.angle_beta   90.00
_cell.angle_gamma   90.00
#
_symmetry.space_group_name_H-M   'P 1'
#
loop_
_entity.id
_entity.type
_entity.pdbx_description
1 polymer ?
#
loop_
_entity_poly.entity_id
_entity_poly.type
_entity_poly.pdbx_seq_one_letter_code
_entity_poly.pdbx_strand_id
1 'polypeptide(L)'
;MASAAGGSSNLRIEIQRLEELSTEDIFTELQRQGVEINEDLFRKVCQKHHSINAVAQRWQAAKGTSPAFLTAATVVLWDRLCTDLFCWEDFASLVQKGIDDIRSNNRMQAIDKWLNAWRGLRAFAEEKKVRDISVFDMQVPENVLPEELFSWVQDVEMALTDQVDEFPQLATALLDYTRSFQQTFPSSATPILLNMQSAESIALFVLGETREADAIREQLCEEYPDDAWTFIDWGDEYNPKYQRNPRLADVEKARQIYARGLAVATEDTETLRSRIAELT
;
A
#
# COMPACT_ATOMS: atom_id res chain seq x y z
N MET A 1 15.73 -5.18 -30.02
CA MET A 1 15.37 -5.75 -28.70
C MET A 1 16.47 -6.69 -28.17
N ALA A 2 17.70 -6.19 -27.95
CA ALA A 2 18.81 -6.98 -27.39
C ALA A 2 19.77 -6.18 -26.49
N SER A 3 19.28 -5.10 -25.84
CA SER A 3 20.12 -4.18 -25.05
C SER A 3 19.71 -4.02 -23.58
N ALA A 4 18.55 -4.55 -23.16
CA ALA A 4 18.11 -4.42 -21.76
C ALA A 4 18.71 -5.51 -20.85
N ALA A 5 18.92 -6.72 -21.38
CA ALA A 5 19.42 -7.86 -20.60
C ALA A 5 20.90 -7.72 -20.17
N GLY A 6 21.73 -7.06 -20.99
CA GLY A 6 23.15 -6.84 -20.68
C GLY A 6 23.39 -5.78 -19.60
N GLY A 7 22.52 -4.77 -19.52
CA GLY A 7 22.63 -3.68 -18.53
C GLY A 7 22.34 -4.16 -17.11
N SER A 8 21.32 -5.00 -16.93
CA SER A 8 20.93 -5.54 -15.61
C SER A 8 21.96 -6.54 -15.04
N SER A 9 22.57 -7.36 -15.91
CA SER A 9 23.63 -8.30 -15.51
C SER A 9 24.89 -7.58 -14.99
N ASN A 10 25.33 -6.52 -15.69
CA ASN A 10 26.51 -5.75 -15.28
C ASN A 10 26.27 -4.97 -13.97
N LEU A 11 25.07 -4.42 -13.76
CA LEU A 11 24.73 -3.74 -12.51
C LEU A 11 24.83 -4.68 -11.31
N ARG A 12 24.32 -5.90 -11.44
CA ARG A 12 24.35 -6.90 -10.35
C ARG A 12 25.77 -7.29 -9.96
N ILE A 13 26.65 -7.47 -10.94
CA ILE A 13 28.07 -7.79 -10.69
C ILE A 13 28.77 -6.64 -9.96
N GLU A 14 28.52 -5.40 -10.38
CA GLU A 14 29.10 -4.22 -9.72
C GLU A 14 28.59 -4.09 -8.27
N ILE A 15 27.30 -4.33 -8.00
CA ILE A 15 26.76 -4.32 -6.64
C ILE A 15 27.50 -5.33 -5.76
N GLN A 16 27.60 -6.60 -6.20
CA GLN A 16 28.29 -7.64 -5.46
C GLN A 16 29.75 -7.30 -5.17
N ARG A 17 30.47 -6.72 -6.14
CA ARG A 17 31.85 -6.26 -5.95
C ARG A 17 31.94 -5.17 -4.88
N LEU A 18 31.00 -4.23 -4.86
CA LEU A 18 31.00 -3.11 -3.92
C LEU A 18 30.52 -3.50 -2.52
N GLU A 19 29.67 -4.52 -2.41
CA GLU A 19 29.26 -5.10 -1.12
C GLU A 19 30.45 -5.64 -0.32
N GLU A 20 31.50 -6.13 -0.99
CA GLU A 20 32.74 -6.61 -0.36
C GLU A 20 33.64 -5.48 0.17
N LEU A 21 33.44 -4.25 -0.30
CA LEU A 21 34.24 -3.10 0.11
C LEU A 21 33.67 -2.44 1.36
N SER A 22 34.54 -1.81 2.16
CA SER A 22 34.10 -0.92 3.24
C SER A 22 33.42 0.33 2.68
N THR A 23 32.60 1.01 3.48
CA THR A 23 31.96 2.28 3.07
C THR A 23 33.01 3.34 2.69
N GLU A 24 34.11 3.42 3.43
CA GLU A 24 35.22 4.36 3.15
C GLU A 24 35.91 4.04 1.82
N ASP A 25 36.09 2.76 1.49
CA ASP A 25 36.70 2.33 0.22
C ASP A 25 35.81 2.68 -0.98
N ILE A 26 34.48 2.55 -0.85
CA ILE A 26 33.54 2.96 -1.91
C ILE A 26 33.63 4.46 -2.16
N PHE A 27 33.68 5.29 -1.11
CA PHE A 27 33.86 6.74 -1.27
C PHE A 27 35.22 7.09 -1.87
N THR A 28 36.28 6.39 -1.47
CA THR A 28 37.62 6.56 -2.06
C THR A 28 37.60 6.26 -3.56
N GLU A 29 36.90 5.21 -3.98
CA GLU A 29 36.80 4.84 -5.39
C GLU A 29 35.96 5.86 -6.20
N LEU A 30 34.86 6.35 -5.62
CA LEU A 30 34.08 7.45 -6.20
C LEU A 30 34.92 8.72 -6.40
N GLN A 31 35.73 9.09 -5.39
CA GLN A 31 36.62 10.25 -5.43
C GLN A 31 37.73 10.09 -6.47
N ARG A 32 38.31 8.88 -6.61
CA ARG A 32 39.30 8.58 -7.68
C ARG A 32 38.72 8.76 -9.07
N GLN A 33 37.45 8.44 -9.24
CA GLN A 33 36.71 8.66 -10.48
C GLN A 33 36.19 10.10 -10.61
N GLY A 34 36.56 10.96 -9.66
CA GLY A 34 36.35 12.39 -9.69
C GLY A 34 34.96 12.85 -9.28
N VAL A 35 34.22 12.00 -8.57
CA VAL A 35 32.98 12.35 -7.87
C VAL A 35 33.35 12.92 -6.50
N GLU A 36 33.16 14.23 -6.32
CA GLU A 36 33.42 14.90 -5.05
C GLU A 36 32.30 14.61 -4.05
N ILE A 37 32.49 13.55 -3.25
CA ILE A 37 31.48 13.09 -2.29
C ILE A 37 32.11 12.49 -1.04
N ASN A 38 31.38 12.60 0.08
CA ASN A 38 31.64 11.93 1.34
C ASN A 38 30.29 11.50 1.95
N GLU A 39 30.33 10.83 3.09
CA GLU A 39 29.13 10.34 3.80
C GLU A 39 28.09 11.42 4.07
N ASP A 40 28.51 12.57 4.64
CA ASP A 40 27.61 13.68 4.94
C ASP A 40 26.92 14.24 3.69
N LEU A 41 27.67 14.41 2.60
CA LEU A 41 27.14 14.93 1.35
C LEU A 41 26.22 13.90 0.68
N PHE A 42 26.59 12.62 0.70
CA PHE A 42 25.77 11.52 0.21
C PHE A 42 24.40 11.53 0.88
N ARG A 43 24.37 11.52 2.21
CA ARG A 43 23.13 11.53 2.99
C ARG A 43 22.27 12.76 2.69
N LYS A 44 22.88 13.95 2.60
CA LYS A 44 22.17 15.19 2.23
C LYS A 44 21.55 15.12 0.82
N VAL A 45 22.23 14.47 -0.12
CA VAL A 45 21.72 14.28 -1.48
C VAL A 45 20.56 13.28 -1.47
N CYS A 46 20.67 12.17 -0.75
CA CYS A 46 19.59 11.19 -0.58
C CYS A 46 18.33 11.81 0.03
N GLN A 47 18.47 12.60 1.09
CA GLN A 47 17.37 13.34 1.73
C GLN A 47 16.61 14.28 0.79
N LYS A 48 17.25 14.74 -0.29
CA LYS A 48 16.62 15.64 -1.25
C LYS A 48 15.92 14.90 -2.38
N HIS A 49 16.41 13.72 -2.75
CA HIS A 49 16.04 13.08 -4.01
C HIS A 49 15.20 11.82 -3.87
N HIS A 50 15.29 11.08 -2.75
CA HIS A 50 14.48 9.88 -2.48
C HIS A 50 14.47 8.84 -3.62
N SER A 51 15.50 8.85 -4.48
CA SER A 51 15.64 7.91 -5.61
C SER A 51 17.11 7.62 -5.88
N ILE A 52 17.43 6.33 -5.96
CA ILE A 52 18.76 5.83 -6.29
C ILE A 52 19.19 6.36 -7.67
N ASN A 53 18.30 6.29 -8.66
CA ASN A 53 18.60 6.76 -10.01
C ASN A 53 18.84 8.27 -10.04
N ALA A 54 18.01 9.06 -9.37
CA ALA A 54 18.17 10.52 -9.32
C ALA A 54 19.48 10.92 -8.62
N VAL A 55 19.87 10.20 -7.57
CA VAL A 55 21.14 10.41 -6.86
C VAL A 55 22.33 10.04 -7.74
N ALA A 56 22.32 8.86 -8.38
CA ALA A 56 23.38 8.44 -9.29
C ALA A 56 23.57 9.39 -10.48
N GLN A 57 22.46 9.90 -11.07
CA GLN A 57 22.49 10.84 -12.19
C GLN A 57 23.17 12.17 -11.83
N ARG A 58 23.06 12.67 -10.58
CA ARG A 58 23.76 13.90 -10.19
C ARG A 58 25.27 13.77 -10.33
N TRP A 59 25.82 12.57 -10.12
CA TRP A 59 27.26 12.33 -10.20
C TRP A 59 27.71 11.93 -11.60
N GLN A 60 26.79 11.47 -12.43
CA GLN A 60 27.04 11.16 -13.85
C GLN A 60 27.41 12.41 -14.66
N ALA A 61 26.88 13.59 -14.27
CA ALA A 61 27.22 14.87 -14.91
C ALA A 61 28.67 15.31 -14.66
N ALA A 62 29.38 14.70 -13.70
CA ALA A 62 30.69 15.19 -13.26
C ALA A 62 31.89 14.59 -14.01
N LYS A 63 31.79 13.43 -14.70
CA LYS A 63 32.88 12.77 -15.47
C LYS A 63 32.42 11.51 -16.22
N GLY A 64 33.24 11.00 -17.14
CA GLY A 64 33.06 9.78 -17.95
C GLY A 64 33.06 8.45 -17.17
N THR A 65 32.51 8.46 -15.96
CA THR A 65 32.35 7.30 -15.09
C THR A 65 31.23 6.39 -15.61
N SER A 66 31.40 5.07 -15.44
CA SER A 66 30.39 4.09 -15.82
C SER A 66 29.07 4.36 -15.09
N PRO A 67 27.94 4.53 -15.80
CA PRO A 67 26.64 4.70 -15.16
C PRO A 67 26.27 3.51 -14.26
N ALA A 68 26.63 2.29 -14.67
CA ALA A 68 26.39 1.08 -13.89
C ALA A 68 27.15 1.09 -12.56
N PHE A 69 28.39 1.58 -12.54
CA PHE A 69 29.16 1.71 -11.31
C PHE A 69 28.55 2.77 -10.36
N LEU A 70 28.14 3.93 -10.89
CA LEU A 70 27.51 4.97 -10.05
C LEU A 70 26.20 4.48 -9.45
N THR A 71 25.35 3.80 -10.23
CA THR A 71 24.11 3.21 -9.73
C THR A 71 24.43 2.14 -8.68
N ALA A 72 25.37 1.23 -8.93
CA ALA A 72 25.76 0.20 -7.97
C ALA A 72 26.28 0.79 -6.65
N ALA A 73 27.17 1.78 -6.72
CA ALA A 73 27.70 2.46 -5.54
C ALA A 73 26.57 3.18 -4.77
N THR A 74 25.63 3.79 -5.49
CA THR A 74 24.48 4.45 -4.87
C THR A 74 23.60 3.45 -4.13
N VAL A 75 23.29 2.30 -4.73
CA VAL A 75 22.53 1.21 -4.06
C VAL A 75 23.21 0.80 -2.75
N VAL A 76 24.48 0.40 -2.83
CA VAL A 76 25.21 -0.13 -1.66
C VAL A 76 25.36 0.92 -0.57
N LEU A 77 25.64 2.17 -0.92
CA LEU A 77 25.75 3.26 0.06
C LEU A 77 24.39 3.63 0.65
N TRP A 78 23.29 3.56 -0.12
CA TRP A 78 21.94 3.82 0.39
C TRP A 78 21.57 2.79 1.46
N ASP A 79 21.78 1.51 1.18
CA ASP A 79 21.48 0.39 2.09
C ASP A 79 22.30 0.45 3.39
N ARG A 80 23.45 1.13 3.37
CA ARG A 80 24.31 1.27 4.55
C ARG A 80 24.05 2.54 5.35
N LEU A 81 23.72 3.65 4.67
CA LEU A 81 23.77 4.99 5.25
C LEU A 81 22.43 5.70 5.30
N CYS A 82 21.40 5.20 4.61
CA CYS A 82 20.14 5.90 4.38
C CYS A 82 18.91 5.00 4.62
N THR A 83 19.05 3.97 5.47
CA THR A 83 17.96 3.01 5.78
C THR A 83 16.76 3.64 6.49
N ASP A 84 16.93 4.83 7.07
CA ASP A 84 15.87 5.64 7.66
C ASP A 84 15.16 6.56 6.66
N LEU A 85 15.65 6.66 5.43
CA LEU A 85 15.08 7.51 4.39
C LEU A 85 14.16 6.72 3.46
N PHE A 86 13.05 7.34 3.07
CA PHE A 86 12.20 6.80 2.01
C PHE A 86 12.94 6.79 0.67
N CYS A 87 12.83 5.66 -0.04
CA CYS A 87 13.41 5.41 -1.35
C CYS A 87 12.34 4.83 -2.30
N TRP A 88 12.15 5.50 -3.43
CA TRP A 88 11.15 5.11 -4.43
C TRP A 88 11.41 3.73 -5.03
N GLU A 89 12.68 3.38 -5.31
CA GLU A 89 13.03 2.07 -5.86
C GLU A 89 12.82 0.93 -4.85
N ASP A 90 13.07 1.16 -3.56
CA ASP A 90 12.81 0.16 -2.50
C ASP A 90 11.31 -0.07 -2.31
N PHE A 91 10.54 1.03 -2.28
CA PHE A 91 9.08 0.98 -2.26
C PHE A 91 8.54 0.21 -3.47
N ALA A 92 8.97 0.56 -4.69
CA ALA A 92 8.58 -0.14 -5.91
C ALA A 92 8.96 -1.64 -5.88
N SER A 93 10.13 -1.97 -5.34
CA SER A 93 10.56 -3.36 -5.16
C SER A 93 9.60 -4.15 -4.28
N LEU A 94 9.16 -3.57 -3.16
CA LEU A 94 8.20 -4.20 -2.25
C LEU A 94 6.83 -4.36 -2.91
N VAL A 95 6.35 -3.34 -3.64
CA VAL A 95 5.10 -3.40 -4.41
C VAL A 95 5.14 -4.55 -5.40
N GLN A 96 6.18 -4.59 -6.26
CA GLN A 96 6.33 -5.62 -7.29
C GLN A 96 6.45 -7.03 -6.69
N LYS A 97 7.24 -7.21 -5.62
CA LYS A 97 7.36 -8.51 -4.95
C LYS A 97 6.02 -8.97 -4.38
N GLY A 98 5.21 -8.06 -3.84
CA GLY A 98 3.86 -8.41 -3.39
C GLY A 98 2.92 -8.82 -4.53
N ILE A 99 2.98 -8.14 -5.68
CA ILE A 99 2.26 -8.55 -6.90
C ILE A 99 2.68 -9.96 -7.34
N ASP A 100 3.99 -10.24 -7.36
CA ASP A 100 4.53 -11.55 -7.73
C ASP A 100 4.11 -12.65 -6.75
N ASP A 101 4.04 -12.33 -5.46
CA ASP A 101 3.54 -13.23 -4.42
C ASP A 101 2.05 -13.52 -4.60
N ILE A 102 1.20 -12.51 -4.88
CA ILE A 102 -0.22 -12.73 -5.17
C ILE A 102 -0.39 -13.66 -6.38
N ARG A 103 0.35 -13.40 -7.47
CA ARG A 103 0.35 -14.26 -8.68
C ARG A 103 0.79 -15.69 -8.39
N SER A 104 1.66 -15.87 -7.39
CA SER A 104 2.16 -17.18 -6.94
C SER A 104 1.31 -17.79 -5.82
N ASN A 105 0.15 -17.20 -5.49
CA ASN A 105 -0.74 -17.61 -4.41
C ASN A 105 -0.08 -17.58 -3.00
N ASN A 106 0.92 -16.72 -2.81
CA ASN A 106 1.62 -16.49 -1.54
C ASN A 106 1.06 -15.24 -0.81
N ARG A 107 -0.26 -15.15 -0.64
CA ARG A 107 -0.95 -13.94 -0.16
C ARG A 107 -0.38 -13.35 1.14
N MET A 108 -0.09 -14.18 2.13
CA MET A 108 0.49 -13.71 3.40
C MET A 108 1.85 -13.03 3.23
N GLN A 109 2.67 -13.52 2.29
CA GLN A 109 3.96 -12.90 1.98
C GLN A 109 3.80 -11.58 1.23
N ALA A 110 2.76 -11.47 0.39
CA ALA A 110 2.40 -10.22 -0.27
C ALA A 110 1.97 -9.16 0.74
N ILE A 111 1.06 -9.52 1.65
CA ILE A 111 0.55 -8.63 2.71
C ILE A 111 1.70 -8.08 3.56
N ASP A 112 2.63 -8.92 4.01
CA ASP A 112 3.79 -8.46 4.81
C ASP A 112 4.63 -7.41 4.06
N LYS A 113 4.91 -7.66 2.77
CA LYS A 113 5.69 -6.73 1.92
C LYS A 113 4.94 -5.43 1.67
N TRP A 114 3.64 -5.51 1.38
CA TRP A 114 2.81 -4.34 1.12
C TRP A 114 2.57 -3.50 2.38
N LEU A 115 2.38 -4.11 3.55
CA LEU A 115 2.33 -3.39 4.83
C LEU A 115 3.67 -2.73 5.17
N ASN A 116 4.80 -3.33 4.79
CA ASN A 116 6.10 -2.68 4.91
C ASN A 116 6.22 -1.46 3.97
N ALA A 117 5.83 -1.63 2.70
CA ALA A 117 5.80 -0.54 1.73
C ALA A 117 4.90 0.62 2.19
N TRP A 118 3.72 0.28 2.74
CA TRP A 118 2.78 1.25 3.29
C TRP A 118 3.37 2.08 4.43
N ARG A 119 4.09 1.46 5.37
CA ARG A 119 4.73 2.18 6.49
C ARG A 119 5.71 3.25 5.98
N GLY A 120 6.51 2.92 4.96
CA GLY A 120 7.43 3.87 4.33
C GLY A 120 6.70 4.99 3.59
N LEU A 121 5.72 4.62 2.75
CA LEU A 121 4.93 5.58 1.97
C LEU A 121 4.20 6.57 2.87
N ARG A 122 3.60 6.08 3.97
CA ARG A 122 2.88 6.89 4.94
C ARG A 122 3.75 7.96 5.58
N ALA A 123 4.91 7.55 6.11
CA ALA A 123 5.87 8.49 6.71
C ALA A 123 6.33 9.55 5.70
N PHE A 124 6.53 9.14 4.45
CA PHE A 124 6.91 10.05 3.38
C PHE A 124 5.79 11.03 2.99
N ALA A 125 4.53 10.56 2.91
CA ALA A 125 3.37 11.41 2.67
C ALA A 125 3.20 12.48 3.75
N GLU A 126 3.39 12.09 5.03
CA GLU A 126 3.33 13.00 6.17
C GLU A 126 4.43 14.09 6.08
N GLU A 127 5.66 13.70 5.74
CA GLU A 127 6.77 14.64 5.54
C GLU A 127 6.44 15.66 4.44
N LYS A 128 5.90 15.18 3.31
CA LYS A 128 5.52 16.04 2.17
C LYS A 128 4.18 16.76 2.38
N LYS A 129 3.47 16.46 3.47
CA LYS A 129 2.14 17.02 3.79
C LYS A 129 1.12 16.80 2.68
N VAL A 130 1.22 15.69 1.96
CA VAL A 130 0.24 15.31 0.94
C VAL A 130 -0.93 14.61 1.63
N ARG A 131 -2.16 15.04 1.33
CA ARG A 131 -3.39 14.61 2.02
C ARG A 131 -4.41 13.95 1.09
N ASP A 132 -4.05 13.75 -0.16
CA ASP A 132 -4.88 13.15 -1.20
C ASP A 132 -3.98 12.18 -1.99
N ILE A 133 -4.39 10.91 -2.07
CA ILE A 133 -3.59 9.87 -2.73
C ILE A 133 -3.45 10.09 -4.24
N SER A 134 -4.47 10.64 -4.91
CA SER A 134 -4.41 10.96 -6.34
C SER A 134 -3.47 12.13 -6.61
N VAL A 135 -3.44 13.12 -5.70
CA VAL A 135 -2.42 14.20 -5.74
C VAL A 135 -1.02 13.65 -5.48
N PHE A 136 -0.90 12.63 -4.64
CA PHE A 136 0.39 11.99 -4.38
C PHE A 136 0.86 11.17 -5.58
N ASP A 137 -0.05 10.47 -6.23
CA ASP A 137 0.23 9.65 -7.41
C ASP A 137 0.86 10.46 -8.55
N MET A 138 0.40 11.71 -8.75
CA MET A 138 1.01 12.65 -9.70
C MET A 138 2.46 13.07 -9.37
N GLN A 139 2.93 12.81 -8.14
CA GLN A 139 4.29 13.14 -7.70
C GLN A 139 5.24 11.93 -7.75
N VAL A 140 4.72 10.75 -8.08
CA VAL A 140 5.52 9.54 -8.26
C VAL A 140 6.47 9.76 -9.45
N PRO A 141 7.77 9.45 -9.32
CA PRO A 141 8.68 9.56 -10.44
C PRO A 141 8.26 8.61 -11.58
N GLU A 142 8.36 9.08 -12.82
CA GLU A 142 7.94 8.33 -14.00
C GLU A 142 8.60 6.93 -14.06
N ASN A 143 7.80 5.92 -14.40
CA ASN A 143 8.23 4.52 -14.61
C ASN A 143 8.87 3.85 -13.38
N VAL A 144 8.63 4.35 -12.16
CA VAL A 144 9.09 3.69 -10.92
C VAL A 144 8.15 2.56 -10.51
N LEU A 145 6.84 2.80 -10.55
CA LEU A 145 5.86 1.84 -10.07
C LEU A 145 5.28 0.98 -11.20
N PRO A 146 4.91 -0.28 -10.91
CA PRO A 146 4.24 -1.15 -11.87
C PRO A 146 2.78 -0.75 -12.13
N GLU A 147 2.16 -0.03 -11.19
CA GLU A 147 0.78 0.47 -11.23
C GLU A 147 0.67 1.77 -10.42
N GLU A 148 -0.42 2.51 -10.60
CA GLU A 148 -0.66 3.76 -9.87
C GLU A 148 -0.86 3.54 -8.36
N LEU A 149 -0.38 4.47 -7.54
CA LEU A 149 -0.52 4.43 -6.08
C LEU A 149 -1.98 4.34 -5.65
N PHE A 150 -2.88 5.04 -6.35
CA PHE A 150 -4.31 5.05 -6.01
C PHE A 150 -4.95 3.65 -6.20
N SER A 151 -4.46 2.87 -7.16
CA SER A 151 -4.89 1.49 -7.38
C SER A 151 -4.28 0.58 -6.33
N TRP A 152 -2.96 0.67 -6.16
CA TRP A 152 -2.21 -0.21 -5.26
C TRP A 152 -2.71 -0.17 -3.81
N VAL A 153 -3.03 1.01 -3.25
CA VAL A 153 -3.55 1.10 -1.88
C VAL A 153 -4.90 0.37 -1.70
N GLN A 154 -5.72 0.31 -2.75
CA GLN A 154 -6.97 -0.47 -2.70
C GLN A 154 -6.68 -1.97 -2.81
N ASP A 155 -5.66 -2.36 -3.58
CA ASP A 155 -5.21 -3.76 -3.62
C ASP A 155 -4.68 -4.22 -2.26
N VAL A 156 -4.01 -3.36 -1.49
CA VAL A 156 -3.58 -3.68 -0.12
C VAL A 156 -4.78 -3.90 0.80
N GLU A 157 -5.78 -3.01 0.75
CA GLU A 157 -7.03 -3.16 1.50
C GLU A 157 -7.71 -4.49 1.14
N MET A 158 -7.95 -4.73 -0.16
CA MET A 158 -8.64 -5.91 -0.64
C MET A 158 -7.89 -7.19 -0.26
N ALA A 159 -6.57 -7.22 -0.37
CA ALA A 159 -5.77 -8.38 0.03
C ALA A 159 -5.88 -8.69 1.53
N LEU A 160 -6.02 -7.68 2.38
CA LEU A 160 -6.25 -7.85 3.82
C LEU A 160 -7.67 -8.33 4.09
N THR A 161 -8.67 -7.67 3.50
CA THR A 161 -10.10 -7.98 3.65
C THR A 161 -10.42 -9.40 3.18
N ASP A 162 -9.91 -9.82 2.03
CA ASP A 162 -10.10 -11.16 1.46
C ASP A 162 -9.52 -12.29 2.34
N GLN A 163 -8.62 -11.97 3.26
CA GLN A 163 -7.91 -12.95 4.08
C GLN A 163 -8.37 -12.93 5.54
N VAL A 164 -9.14 -11.94 5.97
CA VAL A 164 -9.53 -11.79 7.38
C VAL A 164 -10.45 -12.92 7.86
N ASP A 165 -11.25 -13.49 6.96
CA ASP A 165 -12.17 -14.59 7.27
C ASP A 165 -11.42 -15.90 7.58
N GLU A 166 -10.35 -16.17 6.84
CA GLU A 166 -9.50 -17.36 7.05
C GLU A 166 -8.45 -17.13 8.15
N PHE A 167 -7.97 -15.89 8.27
CA PHE A 167 -6.92 -15.48 9.20
C PHE A 167 -7.35 -14.29 10.05
N PRO A 168 -8.22 -14.47 11.06
CA PRO A 168 -8.75 -13.39 11.90
C PRO A 168 -7.68 -12.54 12.61
N GLN A 169 -6.47 -13.07 12.81
CA GLN A 169 -5.33 -12.30 13.31
C GLN A 169 -4.93 -11.11 12.43
N LEU A 170 -5.36 -11.10 11.15
CA LEU A 170 -5.16 -9.98 10.24
C LEU A 170 -6.09 -8.80 10.52
N ALA A 171 -7.16 -8.98 11.31
CA ALA A 171 -8.12 -7.91 11.58
C ALA A 171 -7.44 -6.68 12.20
N THR A 172 -6.48 -6.87 13.11
CA THR A 172 -5.70 -5.75 13.66
C THR A 172 -4.89 -5.03 12.57
N ALA A 173 -4.28 -5.77 11.65
CA ALA A 173 -3.51 -5.17 10.55
C ALA A 173 -4.41 -4.41 9.57
N LEU A 174 -5.60 -4.95 9.26
CA LEU A 174 -6.60 -4.29 8.44
C LEU A 174 -7.11 -3.00 9.11
N LEU A 175 -7.40 -3.05 10.41
CA LEU A 175 -7.83 -1.88 11.19
C LEU A 175 -6.76 -0.79 11.22
N ASP A 176 -5.51 -1.16 11.49
CA ASP A 176 -4.38 -0.22 11.50
C ASP A 176 -4.14 0.38 10.11
N TYR A 177 -4.23 -0.45 9.07
CA TYR A 177 -4.05 -0.03 7.69
C TYR A 177 -5.12 1.00 7.28
N THR A 178 -6.40 0.64 7.39
CA THR A 178 -7.54 1.48 7.00
C THR A 178 -7.60 2.79 7.76
N ARG A 179 -7.39 2.77 9.09
CA ARG A 179 -7.33 3.99 9.90
C ARG A 179 -6.16 4.88 9.53
N SER A 180 -4.98 4.29 9.36
CA SER A 180 -3.81 5.08 8.99
C SER A 180 -3.93 5.66 7.59
N PHE A 181 -4.59 4.96 6.64
CA PHE A 181 -4.89 5.51 5.33
C PHE A 181 -5.78 6.75 5.45
N GLN A 182 -6.89 6.66 6.17
CA GLN A 182 -7.81 7.78 6.38
C GLN A 182 -7.15 8.97 7.08
N GLN A 183 -6.25 8.73 8.04
CA GLN A 183 -5.49 9.79 8.72
C GLN A 183 -4.47 10.47 7.81
N THR A 184 -3.81 9.70 6.96
CA THR A 184 -2.76 10.21 6.05
C THR A 184 -3.38 10.94 4.86
N PHE A 185 -4.42 10.36 4.25
CA PHE A 185 -5.05 10.89 3.04
C PHE A 185 -6.55 11.25 3.19
N PRO A 186 -6.93 12.10 4.15
CA PRO A 186 -8.32 12.43 4.46
C PRO A 186 -9.04 13.22 3.36
N SER A 187 -8.31 13.72 2.35
CA SER A 187 -8.87 14.50 1.24
C SER A 187 -8.95 13.71 -0.07
N SER A 188 -8.68 12.39 -0.03
CA SER A 188 -8.80 11.53 -1.20
C SER A 188 -10.24 11.43 -1.71
N ALA A 189 -10.39 10.95 -2.94
CA ALA A 189 -11.70 10.76 -3.56
C ALA A 189 -12.64 9.89 -2.70
N THR A 190 -13.92 10.22 -2.72
CA THR A 190 -14.94 9.54 -1.92
C THR A 190 -14.96 8.01 -2.06
N PRO A 191 -14.87 7.41 -3.28
CA PRO A 191 -14.95 5.95 -3.40
C PRO A 191 -13.85 5.20 -2.63
N ILE A 192 -12.63 5.74 -2.59
CA ILE A 192 -11.54 5.09 -1.86
C ILE A 192 -11.70 5.21 -0.34
N LEU A 193 -12.20 6.35 0.13
CA LEU A 193 -12.48 6.55 1.55
C LEU A 193 -13.62 5.64 2.02
N LEU A 194 -14.67 5.50 1.20
CA LEU A 194 -15.77 4.57 1.43
C LEU A 194 -15.26 3.13 1.58
N ASN A 195 -14.43 2.65 0.65
CA ASN A 195 -13.85 1.31 0.73
C ASN A 195 -13.05 1.11 2.02
N MET A 196 -12.24 2.09 2.41
CA MET A 196 -11.43 2.03 3.64
C MET A 196 -12.29 2.01 4.91
N GLN A 197 -13.38 2.78 4.95
CA GLN A 197 -14.33 2.78 6.07
C GLN A 197 -15.12 1.47 6.16
N SER A 198 -15.55 0.94 5.01
CA SER A 198 -16.19 -0.38 4.94
C SER A 198 -15.27 -1.46 5.47
N ALA A 199 -14.01 -1.48 5.03
CA ALA A 199 -13.00 -2.43 5.47
C ALA A 199 -12.62 -2.27 6.96
N GLU A 200 -12.58 -1.04 7.47
CA GLU A 200 -12.42 -0.76 8.90
C GLU A 200 -13.52 -1.43 9.72
N SER A 201 -14.78 -1.31 9.29
CA SER A 201 -15.89 -1.94 10.00
C SER A 201 -15.82 -3.47 9.98
N ILE A 202 -15.36 -4.08 8.88
CA ILE A 202 -15.14 -5.54 8.77
C ILE A 202 -14.13 -5.98 9.83
N ALA A 203 -12.99 -5.28 9.93
CA ALA A 203 -11.99 -5.56 10.95
C ALA A 203 -12.57 -5.47 12.37
N LEU A 204 -13.38 -4.43 12.65
CA LEU A 204 -14.02 -4.26 13.96
C LEU A 204 -15.02 -5.38 14.28
N PHE A 205 -15.82 -5.85 13.30
CA PHE A 205 -16.70 -7.00 13.50
C PHE A 205 -15.94 -8.28 13.84
N VAL A 206 -14.83 -8.54 13.14
CA VAL A 206 -13.95 -9.70 13.42
C VAL A 206 -13.33 -9.59 14.81
N LEU A 207 -12.93 -8.39 15.23
CA LEU A 207 -12.37 -8.13 16.57
C LEU A 207 -13.43 -8.14 17.69
N GLY A 208 -14.72 -8.15 17.34
CA GLY A 208 -15.83 -8.14 18.29
C GLY A 208 -16.21 -6.74 18.79
N GLU A 209 -15.67 -5.68 18.18
CA GLU A 209 -15.98 -4.27 18.48
C GLU A 209 -17.25 -3.82 17.74
N THR A 210 -18.31 -4.63 17.84
CA THR A 210 -19.56 -4.54 17.07
C THR A 210 -20.24 -3.19 17.15
N ARG A 211 -20.21 -2.54 18.33
CA ARG A 211 -20.85 -1.23 18.51
C ARG A 211 -20.18 -0.14 17.66
N GLU A 212 -18.85 -0.19 17.55
CA GLU A 212 -18.10 0.76 16.73
C GLU A 212 -18.29 0.45 15.25
N ALA A 213 -18.23 -0.82 14.88
CA ALA A 213 -18.50 -1.28 13.51
C ALA A 213 -19.90 -0.86 13.02
N ASP A 214 -20.93 -1.03 13.85
CA ASP A 214 -22.30 -0.59 13.55
C ASP A 214 -22.41 0.91 13.36
N ALA A 215 -21.70 1.70 14.19
CA ALA A 215 -21.73 3.15 14.07
C ALA A 215 -21.13 3.63 12.73
N ILE A 216 -20.03 3.00 12.29
CA ILE A 216 -19.44 3.25 10.98
C ILE A 216 -20.41 2.87 9.87
N ARG A 217 -21.00 1.67 9.92
CA ARG A 217 -21.93 1.20 8.89
C ARG A 217 -23.20 2.04 8.79
N GLU A 218 -23.75 2.46 9.93
CA GLU A 218 -24.89 3.38 9.98
C GLU A 218 -24.53 4.70 9.29
N GLN A 219 -23.38 5.30 9.61
CA GLN A 219 -22.92 6.53 8.97
C GLN A 219 -22.74 6.34 7.46
N LEU A 220 -22.14 5.24 7.01
CA LEU A 220 -22.01 4.95 5.57
C LEU A 220 -23.36 4.83 4.87
N CYS A 221 -24.34 4.18 5.49
CA CYS A 221 -25.70 4.09 4.95
C CYS A 221 -26.42 5.46 4.88
N GLU A 222 -26.10 6.38 5.79
CA GLU A 222 -26.62 7.75 5.77
C GLU A 222 -25.96 8.63 4.70
N GLU A 223 -24.65 8.47 4.50
CA GLU A 223 -23.86 9.23 3.52
C GLU A 223 -24.09 8.73 2.07
N TYR A 224 -24.28 7.43 1.88
CA TYR A 224 -24.47 6.77 0.58
C TYR A 224 -25.77 5.95 0.54
N PRO A 225 -26.94 6.59 0.73
CA PRO A 225 -28.21 5.88 0.82
C PRO A 225 -28.65 5.24 -0.49
N ASP A 226 -28.10 5.68 -1.63
CA ASP A 226 -28.37 5.15 -2.97
C ASP A 226 -27.57 3.88 -3.30
N ASP A 227 -26.45 3.64 -2.59
CA ASP A 227 -25.59 2.47 -2.73
C ASP A 227 -26.09 1.29 -1.87
N ALA A 228 -26.64 0.28 -2.54
CA ALA A 228 -27.13 -0.94 -1.88
C ALA A 228 -26.03 -1.72 -1.14
N TRP A 229 -24.76 -1.64 -1.57
CA TRP A 229 -23.67 -2.43 -0.96
C TRP A 229 -23.38 -2.00 0.48
N THR A 230 -23.57 -0.73 0.82
CA THR A 230 -23.43 -0.26 2.21
C THR A 230 -24.37 -1.01 3.17
N PHE A 231 -25.60 -1.30 2.72
CA PHE A 231 -26.59 -2.07 3.47
C PHE A 231 -26.37 -3.58 3.36
N ILE A 232 -26.00 -4.08 2.18
CA ILE A 232 -25.77 -5.52 1.96
C ILE A 232 -24.64 -6.00 2.87
N ASP A 233 -23.49 -5.33 2.82
CA ASP A 233 -22.33 -5.70 3.61
C ASP A 233 -22.62 -5.64 5.10
N TRP A 234 -23.34 -4.61 5.56
CA TRP A 234 -23.69 -4.49 6.97
C TRP A 234 -24.67 -5.59 7.42
N GLY A 235 -25.69 -5.88 6.62
CA GLY A 235 -26.65 -6.94 6.92
C GLY A 235 -26.02 -8.33 6.88
N ASP A 236 -25.05 -8.56 5.99
CA ASP A 236 -24.33 -9.82 5.85
C ASP A 236 -23.56 -10.20 7.13
N GLU A 237 -23.10 -9.22 7.93
CA GLU A 237 -22.44 -9.45 9.23
C GLU A 237 -23.38 -10.04 10.29
N TYR A 238 -24.69 -9.86 10.15
CA TYR A 238 -25.73 -10.42 11.02
C TYR A 238 -26.44 -11.63 10.41
N ASN A 239 -26.23 -11.88 9.12
CA ASN A 239 -26.88 -12.96 8.39
C ASN A 239 -26.18 -14.30 8.68
N PRO A 240 -26.88 -15.33 9.21
CA PRO A 240 -26.27 -16.62 9.54
C PRO A 240 -25.52 -17.31 8.40
N LYS A 241 -25.85 -16.98 7.14
CA LYS A 241 -25.22 -17.54 5.95
C LYS A 241 -23.89 -16.86 5.57
N TYR A 242 -23.75 -15.57 5.87
CA TYR A 242 -22.64 -14.73 5.37
C TYR A 242 -21.75 -14.15 6.48
N GLN A 243 -22.23 -14.15 7.72
CA GLN A 243 -21.52 -13.57 8.85
C GLN A 243 -20.09 -14.09 8.99
N ARG A 244 -19.18 -13.16 9.28
CA ARG A 244 -17.78 -13.48 9.58
C ARG A 244 -17.61 -13.97 11.01
N ASN A 245 -18.45 -13.45 11.91
CA ASN A 245 -18.45 -13.82 13.32
C ASN A 245 -19.77 -14.51 13.69
N PRO A 246 -19.76 -15.85 13.89
CA PRO A 246 -20.99 -16.61 14.18
C PRO A 246 -21.76 -16.18 15.43
N ARG A 247 -21.11 -15.43 16.34
CA ARG A 247 -21.75 -14.91 17.55
C ARG A 247 -22.64 -13.70 17.28
N LEU A 248 -22.54 -13.11 16.09
CA LEU A 248 -23.33 -11.94 15.70
C LEU A 248 -24.65 -12.29 15.03
N ALA A 249 -24.94 -13.57 14.79
CA ALA A 249 -26.17 -14.01 14.10
C ALA A 249 -27.43 -13.35 14.68
N ASP A 250 -28.05 -12.50 13.87
CA ASP A 250 -29.30 -11.82 14.20
C ASP A 250 -30.11 -11.62 12.91
N VAL A 251 -30.97 -12.60 12.63
CA VAL A 251 -31.82 -12.63 11.43
C VAL A 251 -32.72 -11.40 11.35
N GLU A 252 -33.21 -10.91 12.49
CA GLU A 252 -34.12 -9.77 12.52
C GLU A 252 -33.36 -8.48 12.22
N LYS A 253 -32.17 -8.30 12.81
CA LYS A 253 -31.31 -7.16 12.51
C LYS A 253 -30.86 -7.16 11.03
N ALA A 254 -30.42 -8.31 10.50
CA ALA A 254 -30.08 -8.44 9.09
C ALA A 254 -31.27 -8.04 8.20
N ARG A 255 -32.47 -8.54 8.50
CA ARG A 255 -33.70 -8.20 7.77
C ARG A 255 -34.00 -6.71 7.81
N GLN A 256 -33.86 -6.05 8.96
CA GLN A 256 -34.08 -4.63 9.11
C GLN A 256 -33.09 -3.81 8.28
N ILE A 257 -31.80 -4.16 8.30
CA ILE A 257 -30.77 -3.48 7.50
C ILE A 257 -31.06 -3.61 6.00
N TYR A 258 -31.33 -4.83 5.51
CA TYR A 258 -31.64 -5.00 4.09
C TYR A 258 -32.93 -4.29 3.67
N ALA A 259 -33.97 -4.30 4.52
CA ALA A 259 -35.22 -3.61 4.25
C ALA A 259 -35.05 -2.08 4.20
N ARG A 260 -34.17 -1.52 5.04
CA ARG A 260 -33.78 -0.11 4.96
C ARG A 260 -33.13 0.20 3.63
N GLY A 261 -32.13 -0.59 3.21
CA GLY A 261 -31.47 -0.41 1.91
C GLY A 261 -32.47 -0.48 0.75
N LEU A 262 -33.40 -1.44 0.77
CA LEU A 262 -34.40 -1.61 -0.29
C LEU A 262 -35.34 -0.40 -0.45
N ALA A 263 -35.50 0.41 0.61
CA ALA A 263 -36.34 1.59 0.59
C ALA A 263 -35.66 2.83 -0.05
N VAL A 264 -34.33 2.88 -0.09
CA VAL A 264 -33.56 4.07 -0.50
C VAL A 264 -32.59 3.83 -1.66
N ALA A 265 -32.03 2.62 -1.78
CA ALA A 265 -31.04 2.29 -2.79
C ALA A 265 -31.64 2.32 -4.20
N THR A 266 -30.87 2.86 -5.15
CA THR A 266 -31.29 2.95 -6.57
C THR A 266 -30.67 1.87 -7.44
N GLU A 267 -29.57 1.27 -6.99
CA GLU A 267 -28.81 0.25 -7.71
C GLU A 267 -28.79 -1.06 -6.90
N ASP A 268 -28.49 -2.18 -7.56
CA ASP A 268 -28.33 -3.52 -6.96
C ASP A 268 -29.43 -3.99 -5.98
N THR A 269 -30.63 -3.40 -6.07
CA THR A 269 -31.78 -3.72 -5.19
C THR A 269 -32.23 -5.18 -5.26
N GLU A 270 -31.89 -5.89 -6.34
CA GLU A 270 -32.17 -7.32 -6.46
C GLU A 270 -31.35 -8.16 -5.47
N THR A 271 -30.11 -7.78 -5.19
CA THR A 271 -29.27 -8.45 -4.18
C THR A 271 -29.89 -8.29 -2.79
N LEU A 272 -30.41 -7.10 -2.46
CA LEU A 272 -31.15 -6.88 -1.21
C LEU A 272 -32.40 -7.76 -1.11
N ARG A 273 -33.19 -7.88 -2.19
CA ARG A 273 -34.37 -8.78 -2.21
C ARG A 273 -33.96 -10.23 -2.02
N SER A 274 -32.91 -10.66 -2.70
CA SER A 274 -32.35 -12.01 -2.58
C SER A 274 -31.92 -12.29 -1.14
N ARG A 275 -31.15 -11.40 -0.52
CA ARG A 275 -30.71 -11.51 0.88
C ARG A 275 -31.90 -11.64 1.84
N ILE A 276 -32.95 -10.84 1.68
CA ILE A 276 -34.17 -10.93 2.50
C ILE A 276 -34.88 -12.28 2.33
N ALA A 277 -34.92 -12.81 1.11
CA ALA A 277 -35.55 -14.10 0.81
C ALA A 277 -34.75 -15.29 1.38
N GLU A 278 -33.42 -15.17 1.49
CA GLU A 278 -32.56 -16.19 2.09
C GLU A 278 -32.67 -16.27 3.63
N LEU A 279 -33.28 -15.27 4.28
CA LEU A 279 -33.52 -15.24 5.73
C LEU A 279 -34.76 -16.03 6.18
N THR A 280 -35.45 -16.75 5.28
CA THR A 280 -36.59 -17.62 5.61
C THR A 280 -36.17 -19.03 5.93
#